data_AF-A0A836Q537-F1
#
_entry.id   AF-A0A836Q537-F1
#
_cell.length_a   1.000
_cell.length_b   1.000
_cell.length_c   1.000
_cell.angle_alpha   90.00
_cell.angle_beta   90.00
_cell.angle_gamma   90.00
#
_symmetry.space_group_name_H-M   'P 1'
#
loop_
_entity.id
_entity.type
_entity.pdbx_description
1 polymer ?
#
loop_
_entity_poly.entity_id
_entity_poly.type
_entity_poly.pdbx_seq_one_letter_code
_entity_poly.pdbx_strand_id
1 'polypeptide(L)'
;MIHSKSSFLKTVLAVSAVFLSCTTAGFADDQSPQLRPGLGAGNSTKSVRPNRIRKDRAAANSMARYHWLDRAAMANPQLIESITDFHSASMLLTKHPRLGEIAEADHYLCRRLTRWKDVARKLAANPECDKVIARDPEGIYRAIKRDRRLAKILARNPMFHRMIGENPDLGKLLSTYM
;
A
#
# COMPACT_ATOMS: atom_id res chain seq x y z
N MET A 1 -36.39 5.10 49.27
CA MET A 1 -35.85 5.88 50.40
C MET A 1 -34.33 5.86 50.25
N ILE A 2 -33.71 6.73 49.46
CA ILE A 2 -33.30 8.12 49.78
C ILE A 2 -32.62 8.21 51.16
N HIS A 3 -31.28 8.22 51.18
CA HIS A 3 -30.44 9.25 51.80
C HIS A 3 -28.98 8.79 51.92
N SER A 4 -28.06 9.52 51.29
CA SER A 4 -26.95 10.11 52.05
C SER A 4 -26.43 11.33 51.29
N LYS A 5 -26.49 12.48 51.96
CA LYS A 5 -26.09 13.80 51.51
C LYS A 5 -24.76 14.17 52.14
N SER A 6 -24.13 15.18 51.55
CA SER A 6 -23.16 16.11 52.14
C SER A 6 -21.75 15.58 52.28
N SER A 7 -20.69 16.36 52.20
CA SER A 7 -20.36 17.71 51.72
C SER A 7 -18.88 17.82 52.12
N PHE A 8 -18.05 18.59 51.40
CA PHE A 8 -17.17 19.60 52.01
C PHE A 8 -16.29 20.22 50.92
N LEU A 9 -16.83 21.29 50.35
CA LEU A 9 -16.05 22.39 49.78
C LEU A 9 -15.15 23.01 50.85
N LYS A 10 -13.91 23.31 50.46
CA LYS A 10 -13.00 24.42 50.85
C LYS A 10 -11.59 23.92 50.50
N THR A 11 -10.86 24.55 49.59
CA THR A 11 -10.05 25.72 49.96
C THR A 11 -9.74 26.55 48.72
N VAL A 12 -10.10 27.83 48.83
CA VAL A 12 -9.76 28.94 47.94
C VAL A 12 -8.51 29.61 48.51
N LEU A 13 -7.50 29.86 47.69
CA LEU A 13 -6.50 30.96 47.79
C LEU A 13 -5.45 30.72 46.68
N ALA A 14 -4.94 31.67 45.89
CA ALA A 14 -5.29 33.04 45.54
C ALA A 14 -4.21 33.50 44.52
N VAL A 15 -4.64 34.28 43.51
CA VAL A 15 -4.05 35.58 43.12
C VAL A 15 -2.59 35.59 42.60
N SER A 16 -2.40 35.66 41.27
CA SER A 16 -1.94 36.87 40.52
C SER A 16 -0.40 37.03 40.49
N ALA A 17 0.29 37.54 39.46
CA ALA A 17 -0.06 38.48 38.42
C ALA A 17 0.90 38.35 37.21
N VAL A 18 0.35 38.65 36.02
CA VAL A 18 0.88 39.52 34.95
C VAL A 18 2.39 39.81 34.95
N PHE A 19 3.08 39.47 33.85
CA PHE A 19 3.97 40.42 33.18
C PHE A 19 4.02 40.13 31.67
N LEU A 20 3.44 41.09 30.93
CA LEU A 20 3.58 41.29 29.50
C LEU A 20 4.90 42.05 29.28
N SER A 21 5.77 41.60 28.37
CA SER A 21 6.90 42.41 27.89
C SER A 21 7.24 42.02 26.46
N CYS A 22 6.88 42.90 25.52
CA CYS A 22 7.43 42.94 24.17
C CYS A 22 8.77 43.69 24.21
N THR A 23 9.81 43.13 23.59
CA THR A 23 10.90 43.93 22.98
C THR A 23 11.56 43.14 21.85
N THR A 24 11.77 43.85 20.75
CA THR A 24 12.33 43.44 19.47
C THR A 24 13.86 43.44 19.44
N ALA A 25 14.40 42.70 18.46
CA ALA A 25 15.68 42.88 17.74
C ALA A 25 16.88 42.02 18.18
N GLY A 26 17.56 41.43 17.19
CA GLY A 26 18.97 41.00 17.30
C GLY A 26 19.28 39.69 16.62
N PHE A 27 20.26 39.71 15.72
CA PHE A 27 20.70 38.64 14.82
C PHE A 27 21.62 37.57 15.46
N ALA A 28 21.64 36.42 14.79
CA ALA A 28 22.78 35.50 14.56
C ALA A 28 23.26 34.51 15.65
N ASP A 29 23.77 33.41 15.09
CA ASP A 29 24.46 32.22 15.62
C ASP A 29 23.61 31.16 16.34
N ASP A 30 23.38 29.95 15.81
CA ASP A 30 24.20 28.88 15.21
C ASP A 30 24.25 27.68 16.19
N GLN A 31 24.30 26.47 15.63
CA GLN A 31 24.26 25.13 16.25
C GLN A 31 22.88 24.46 16.37
N SER A 32 22.30 24.15 15.20
CA SER A 32 21.63 22.85 15.02
C SER A 32 22.66 21.85 14.47
N PRO A 33 22.91 20.68 15.09
CA PRO A 33 23.89 19.72 14.59
C PRO A 33 23.39 19.08 13.29
N GLN A 34 24.01 19.50 12.19
CA GLN A 34 23.83 18.94 10.86
C GLN A 34 24.82 17.77 10.61
N LEU A 35 24.32 16.75 9.91
CA LEU A 35 25.00 15.91 8.90
C LEU A 35 26.01 14.81 9.34
N ARG A 36 25.60 13.53 9.18
CA ARG A 36 26.06 12.57 8.13
C ARG A 36 25.56 11.14 8.46
N PRO A 37 25.15 10.35 7.44
CA PRO A 37 26.11 9.60 6.60
C PRO A 37 25.87 9.90 5.12
N GLY A 38 26.86 10.30 4.33
CA GLY A 38 27.96 9.39 3.99
C GLY A 38 27.57 8.44 2.84
N LEU A 39 26.87 8.90 1.80
CA LEU A 39 26.81 8.23 0.50
C LEU A 39 26.96 9.28 -0.60
N GLY A 40 27.97 9.10 -1.44
CA GLY A 40 28.47 10.07 -2.40
C GLY A 40 27.40 10.66 -3.31
N ALA A 41 27.35 11.99 -3.33
CA ALA A 41 26.84 12.78 -4.44
C ALA A 41 27.73 12.54 -5.67
N GLY A 42 27.49 11.44 -6.36
CA GLY A 42 28.38 10.98 -7.41
C GLY A 42 27.88 9.73 -8.12
N ASN A 43 26.57 9.62 -8.34
CA ASN A 43 25.99 8.88 -9.45
C ASN A 43 24.54 9.31 -9.58
N SER A 44 24.16 9.73 -10.79
CA SER A 44 22.80 10.16 -11.09
C SER A 44 21.79 9.10 -10.60
N THR A 45 21.14 9.34 -9.47
CA THR A 45 19.85 8.70 -9.17
C THR A 45 18.90 9.32 -10.17
N LYS A 46 18.91 8.79 -11.40
CA LYS A 46 17.94 9.12 -12.44
C LYS A 46 16.60 8.88 -11.78
N SER A 47 15.95 9.96 -11.33
CA SER A 47 14.58 9.95 -10.84
C SER A 47 13.82 9.04 -11.78
N VAL A 48 13.34 7.92 -11.24
CA VAL A 48 12.75 6.88 -12.05
C VAL A 48 11.40 7.41 -12.52
N ARG A 49 11.42 8.07 -13.68
CA ARG A 49 10.22 8.69 -14.25
C ARG A 49 9.32 7.60 -14.81
N PRO A 50 8.04 7.50 -14.38
CA PRO A 50 7.09 6.52 -14.91
C PRO A 50 7.02 6.52 -16.45
N ASN A 51 7.14 7.70 -17.07
CA ASN A 51 7.15 7.86 -18.53
C ASN A 51 8.30 7.13 -19.24
N ARG A 52 9.45 6.95 -18.57
CA ARG A 52 10.58 6.20 -19.14
C ARG A 52 10.32 4.70 -19.06
N ILE A 53 9.76 4.24 -17.94
CA ILE A 53 9.43 2.82 -17.74
C ILE A 53 8.38 2.37 -18.74
N ARG A 54 7.35 3.17 -18.99
CA ARG A 54 6.31 2.88 -20.01
C ARG A 54 6.88 2.58 -21.40
N LYS A 55 8.10 3.03 -21.72
CA LYS A 55 8.77 2.78 -23.01
C LYS A 55 9.80 1.65 -22.94
N ASP A 56 10.31 1.33 -21.76
CA ASP A 56 11.41 0.37 -21.57
C ASP A 56 10.96 -0.85 -20.77
N ARG A 57 10.69 -1.94 -21.51
CA ARG A 57 10.29 -3.23 -20.94
C ARG A 57 11.38 -3.86 -20.08
N ALA A 58 12.66 -3.68 -20.42
CA ALA A 58 13.76 -4.26 -19.65
C ALA A 58 13.89 -3.58 -18.29
N ALA A 59 13.73 -2.25 -18.26
CA ALA A 59 13.64 -1.49 -17.01
C ALA A 59 12.42 -1.91 -16.17
N ALA A 60 11.24 -2.06 -16.77
CA ALA A 60 10.06 -2.53 -16.04
C ALA A 60 10.28 -3.92 -15.41
N ASN A 61 10.89 -4.85 -16.16
CA ASN A 61 11.20 -6.20 -15.69
C ASN A 61 12.25 -6.20 -14.58
N SER A 62 13.30 -5.38 -14.68
CA SER A 62 14.33 -5.30 -13.64
C SER A 62 13.74 -4.74 -12.35
N MET A 63 12.92 -3.70 -12.44
CA MET A 63 12.25 -3.10 -11.30
C MET A 63 11.30 -4.06 -10.59
N ALA A 64 10.50 -4.83 -11.34
CA ALA A 64 9.58 -5.82 -10.78
C ALA A 64 10.28 -6.95 -9.99
N ARG A 65 11.59 -7.15 -10.18
CA ARG A 65 12.37 -8.18 -9.46
C ARG A 65 12.88 -7.70 -8.11
N TYR A 66 13.11 -6.40 -7.93
CA TYR A 66 13.86 -5.93 -6.78
C TYR A 66 12.96 -5.59 -5.59
N HIS A 67 13.46 -5.93 -4.40
CA HIS A 67 12.76 -5.68 -3.16
C HIS A 67 12.56 -4.21 -2.80
N TRP A 68 13.33 -3.27 -3.36
CA TRP A 68 13.16 -1.83 -3.13
C TRP A 68 11.92 -1.24 -3.80
N LEU A 69 11.25 -2.01 -4.67
CA LEU A 69 10.04 -1.58 -5.35
C LEU A 69 8.90 -1.27 -4.37
N ASP A 70 8.86 -1.93 -3.22
CA ASP A 70 7.92 -1.67 -2.12
C ASP A 70 7.89 -0.19 -1.69
N ARG A 71 9.05 0.36 -1.34
CA ARG A 71 9.26 1.73 -0.86
C ARG A 71 9.06 2.71 -2.00
N ALA A 72 9.50 2.33 -3.20
CA ALA A 72 9.28 3.15 -4.38
C ALA A 72 7.81 3.24 -4.80
N ALA A 73 7.04 2.16 -4.61
CA ALA A 73 5.61 2.13 -4.87
C ALA A 73 4.86 3.03 -3.89
N MET A 74 5.21 2.99 -2.60
CA MET A 74 4.65 3.88 -1.58
C MET A 74 4.94 5.35 -1.89
N ALA A 75 6.13 5.66 -2.39
CA ALA A 75 6.49 7.02 -2.78
C ALA A 75 5.80 7.48 -4.07
N ASN A 76 5.62 6.58 -5.05
CA ASN A 76 5.07 6.91 -6.38
C ASN A 76 4.22 5.75 -6.94
N PRO A 77 2.89 5.75 -6.75
CA PRO A 77 2.02 4.67 -7.23
C PRO A 77 1.93 4.58 -8.76
N GLN A 78 2.15 5.71 -9.47
CA GLN A 78 2.22 5.72 -10.96
C GLN A 78 3.35 4.85 -11.53
N LEU A 79 4.34 4.51 -10.70
CA LEU A 79 5.40 3.58 -11.07
C LEU A 79 4.83 2.19 -11.34
N ILE A 80 3.94 1.72 -10.47
CA ILE A 80 3.29 0.40 -10.57
C ILE A 80 2.42 0.32 -11.81
N GLU A 81 1.72 1.41 -12.14
CA GLU A 81 1.03 1.53 -13.42
C GLU A 81 1.96 1.26 -14.60
N SER A 82 3.08 1.97 -14.68
CA SER A 82 4.02 1.82 -15.80
C SER A 82 4.68 0.44 -15.88
N ILE A 83 4.85 -0.24 -14.74
CA ILE A 83 5.38 -1.60 -14.69
C ILE A 83 4.33 -2.61 -15.15
N THR A 84 3.09 -2.45 -14.69
CA THR A 84 1.99 -3.39 -14.97
C THR A 84 1.44 -3.29 -16.39
N ASP A 85 1.78 -2.23 -17.14
CA ASP A 85 1.53 -2.14 -18.58
C ASP A 85 2.19 -3.29 -19.35
N PHE A 86 3.30 -3.85 -18.86
CA PHE A 86 3.96 -4.99 -19.48
C PHE A 86 3.56 -6.32 -18.84
N HIS A 87 3.24 -7.29 -19.70
CA HIS A 87 2.91 -8.65 -19.26
C HIS A 87 4.03 -9.33 -18.44
N SER A 88 5.28 -9.28 -18.93
CA SER A 88 6.39 -9.96 -18.25
C SER A 88 6.72 -9.35 -16.89
N ALA A 89 6.59 -8.03 -16.75
CA ALA A 89 6.83 -7.34 -15.51
C ALA A 89 5.72 -7.64 -14.50
N SER A 90 4.45 -7.66 -14.95
CA SER A 90 3.32 -8.12 -14.14
C SER A 90 3.49 -9.55 -13.63
N MET A 91 4.03 -10.46 -14.46
CA MET A 91 4.30 -11.85 -14.08
C MET A 91 5.44 -11.97 -13.04
N LEU A 92 6.40 -11.05 -13.05
CA LEU A 92 7.44 -10.99 -12.03
C LEU A 92 6.88 -10.41 -10.73
N LEU A 93 6.04 -9.37 -10.84
CA LEU A 93 5.43 -8.70 -9.71
C LEU A 93 4.49 -9.64 -8.94
N THR A 94 3.73 -10.51 -9.61
CA THR A 94 2.93 -11.54 -8.93
C THR A 94 3.73 -12.58 -8.18
N LYS A 95 5.05 -12.66 -8.37
CA LYS A 95 5.94 -13.53 -7.58
C LYS A 95 6.65 -12.77 -6.45
N HIS A 96 6.43 -11.46 -6.34
CA HIS A 96 7.09 -10.65 -5.34
C HIS A 96 6.62 -11.07 -3.93
N PRO A 97 7.53 -11.27 -2.95
CA PRO A 97 7.16 -11.76 -1.63
C PRO A 97 6.33 -10.75 -0.83
N ARG A 98 6.52 -9.45 -1.09
CA ARG A 98 5.79 -8.34 -0.44
C ARG A 98 4.77 -7.74 -1.40
N LEU A 99 3.98 -8.59 -2.04
CA LEU A 99 2.96 -8.14 -3.00
C LEU A 99 1.82 -7.40 -2.29
N GLY A 100 1.45 -7.81 -1.08
CA GLY A 100 0.43 -7.15 -0.28
C GLY A 100 0.74 -5.67 -0.03
N GLU A 101 1.99 -5.34 0.28
CA GLU A 101 2.42 -3.96 0.53
C GLU A 101 2.43 -3.09 -0.73
N ILE A 102 2.76 -3.69 -1.88
CA ILE A 102 2.63 -3.00 -3.18
C ILE A 102 1.15 -2.72 -3.46
N ALA A 103 0.24 -3.62 -3.06
CA ALA A 103 -1.21 -3.40 -3.17
C ALA A 103 -1.75 -2.36 -2.18
N GLU A 104 -1.09 -2.17 -1.05
CA GLU A 104 -1.38 -1.06 -0.14
C GLU A 104 -1.00 0.28 -0.76
N ALA A 105 0.08 0.32 -1.55
CA ALA A 105 0.50 1.52 -2.28
C ALA A 105 -0.36 1.83 -3.53
N ASP A 106 -0.79 0.81 -4.29
CA ASP A 106 -1.68 0.98 -5.46
C ASP A 106 -2.98 0.17 -5.31
N HIS A 107 -4.08 0.87 -5.05
CA HIS A 107 -5.41 0.26 -4.94
C HIS A 107 -5.87 -0.43 -6.23
N TYR A 108 -5.40 0.00 -7.40
CA TYR A 108 -5.83 -0.59 -8.69
C TYR A 108 -4.96 -1.76 -9.14
N LEU A 109 -4.03 -2.22 -8.29
CA LEU A 109 -3.08 -3.27 -8.65
C LEU A 109 -3.78 -4.56 -9.10
N CYS A 110 -4.83 -4.99 -8.38
CA CYS A 110 -5.57 -6.21 -8.71
C CYS A 110 -6.14 -6.15 -10.13
N ARG A 111 -6.85 -5.08 -10.49
CA ARG A 111 -7.40 -4.87 -11.84
C ARG A 111 -6.33 -4.78 -12.93
N ARG A 112 -5.18 -4.18 -12.64
CA ARG A 112 -4.04 -4.11 -13.59
C ARG A 112 -3.46 -5.49 -13.84
N LEU A 113 -3.16 -6.26 -12.80
CA LEU A 113 -2.60 -7.61 -12.90
C LEU A 113 -3.58 -8.59 -13.58
N THR A 114 -4.84 -8.54 -13.16
CA THR A 114 -5.89 -9.41 -13.69
C THR A 114 -6.27 -9.11 -15.13
N ARG A 115 -5.81 -8.00 -15.74
CA ARG A 115 -5.94 -7.74 -17.18
C ARG A 115 -5.48 -8.94 -17.99
N TRP A 116 -4.41 -9.61 -17.56
CA TRP A 116 -3.84 -10.77 -18.22
C TRP A 116 -4.28 -12.08 -17.54
N LYS A 117 -4.84 -13.03 -18.29
CA LYS A 117 -5.35 -14.30 -17.75
C LYS A 117 -4.29 -15.14 -17.04
N ASP A 118 -3.08 -15.21 -17.60
CA ASP A 118 -1.98 -16.02 -17.04
C ASP A 118 -1.47 -15.41 -15.72
N VAL A 119 -1.40 -14.08 -15.66
CA VAL A 119 -1.00 -13.33 -14.46
C VAL A 119 -2.07 -13.49 -13.38
N ALA A 120 -3.36 -13.41 -13.72
CA ALA A 120 -4.46 -13.66 -12.79
C ALA A 120 -4.37 -15.07 -12.16
N ARG A 121 -4.09 -16.10 -12.98
CA ARG A 121 -3.90 -17.47 -12.49
C ARG A 121 -2.72 -17.60 -11.54
N LYS A 122 -1.63 -16.89 -11.78
CA LYS A 122 -0.48 -16.86 -10.87
C LYS A 122 -0.71 -16.03 -9.61
N LEU A 123 -1.44 -14.93 -9.71
CA LEU A 123 -1.88 -14.14 -8.56
C LEU A 123 -2.74 -15.00 -7.63
N ALA A 124 -3.72 -15.73 -8.16
CA ALA A 124 -4.59 -16.62 -7.39
C ALA A 124 -3.86 -17.77 -6.68
N ALA A 125 -2.63 -18.10 -7.10
CA ALA A 125 -1.79 -19.11 -6.45
C ALA A 125 -0.77 -18.50 -5.45
N ASN A 126 -0.69 -17.18 -5.35
CA ASN A 126 0.21 -16.49 -4.42
C ASN A 126 -0.41 -16.49 -3.01
N PRO A 127 0.37 -16.70 -1.93
CA PRO A 127 -0.11 -16.59 -0.55
C PRO A 127 -0.66 -15.21 -0.18
N GLU A 128 -0.10 -14.12 -0.75
CA GLU A 128 -0.50 -12.72 -0.48
C GLU A 128 -1.65 -12.26 -1.39
N CYS A 129 -2.32 -13.17 -2.10
CA CYS A 129 -3.40 -12.80 -3.00
C CYS A 129 -4.61 -12.22 -2.27
N ASP A 130 -4.83 -12.62 -1.01
CA ASP A 130 -5.90 -12.15 -0.15
C ASP A 130 -5.83 -10.64 0.00
N LYS A 131 -4.68 -10.11 0.38
CA LYS A 131 -4.47 -8.67 0.57
C LYS A 131 -4.68 -7.89 -0.72
N VAL A 132 -4.25 -8.42 -1.87
CA VAL A 132 -4.42 -7.75 -3.16
C VAL A 132 -5.90 -7.69 -3.56
N ILE A 133 -6.62 -8.79 -3.37
CA ILE A 133 -8.04 -8.92 -3.75
C ILE A 133 -8.93 -8.11 -2.80
N ALA A 134 -8.59 -8.07 -1.51
CA ALA A 134 -9.30 -7.29 -0.51
C ALA A 134 -9.37 -5.81 -0.84
N ARG A 135 -8.31 -5.26 -1.47
CA ARG A 135 -8.24 -3.85 -1.86
C ARG A 135 -9.05 -3.52 -3.11
N ASP A 136 -9.07 -4.40 -4.10
CA ASP A 136 -9.83 -4.23 -5.35
C ASP A 136 -10.47 -5.55 -5.80
N PRO A 137 -11.62 -5.91 -5.21
CA PRO A 137 -12.33 -7.15 -5.52
C PRO A 137 -12.90 -7.14 -6.95
N GLU A 138 -13.17 -5.96 -7.51
CA GLU A 138 -13.63 -5.82 -8.90
C GLU A 138 -12.63 -6.38 -9.92
N GLY A 139 -11.33 -6.27 -9.65
CA GLY A 139 -10.30 -6.87 -10.48
C GLY A 139 -10.49 -8.38 -10.62
N ILE A 140 -10.74 -9.08 -9.51
CA ILE A 140 -10.90 -10.54 -9.52
C ILE A 140 -12.24 -10.96 -10.12
N TYR A 141 -13.33 -10.21 -9.88
CA TYR A 141 -14.64 -10.49 -10.48
C TYR A 141 -14.57 -10.48 -12.01
N ARG A 142 -13.92 -9.46 -12.58
CA ARG A 142 -13.71 -9.36 -14.03
C ARG A 142 -12.80 -10.46 -14.56
N ALA A 143 -11.87 -10.94 -13.75
CA ALA A 143 -10.98 -12.05 -14.12
C ALA A 143 -11.74 -13.39 -14.18
N ILE A 144 -12.56 -13.68 -13.16
CA ILE A 144 -13.36 -14.90 -13.06
C ILE A 144 -14.38 -14.98 -14.20
N LYS A 145 -15.06 -13.86 -14.52
CA LYS A 145 -16.00 -13.80 -15.65
C LYS A 145 -15.34 -14.13 -16.99
N ARG A 146 -14.05 -13.81 -17.15
CA ARG A 146 -13.26 -14.10 -18.36
C ARG A 146 -12.65 -15.49 -18.37
N ASP A 147 -12.23 -16.01 -17.22
CA ASP A 147 -11.61 -17.33 -17.08
C ASP A 147 -12.23 -18.10 -15.91
N ARG A 148 -13.18 -19.00 -16.23
CA ARG A 148 -13.84 -19.84 -15.22
C ARG A 148 -12.87 -20.77 -14.49
N ARG A 149 -11.71 -21.12 -15.07
CA ARG A 149 -10.72 -21.97 -14.40
C ARG A 149 -10.07 -21.24 -13.22
N LEU A 150 -10.05 -19.91 -13.24
CA LEU A 150 -9.56 -19.09 -12.14
C LEU A 150 -10.36 -19.32 -10.86
N ALA A 151 -11.68 -19.53 -10.98
CA ALA A 151 -12.54 -19.83 -9.84
C ALA A 151 -12.07 -21.09 -9.08
N LYS A 152 -11.76 -22.15 -9.82
CA LYS A 152 -11.26 -23.41 -9.27
C LYS A 152 -9.88 -23.27 -8.63
N ILE A 153 -9.01 -22.40 -9.17
CA ILE A 153 -7.68 -22.14 -8.60
C ILE A 153 -7.82 -21.34 -7.30
N LEU A 154 -8.63 -20.28 -7.30
CA LEU A 154 -8.90 -19.47 -6.11
C LEU A 154 -9.48 -20.30 -4.97
N ALA A 155 -10.44 -21.19 -5.26
CA ALA A 155 -11.05 -22.05 -4.25
C ALA A 155 -10.08 -23.05 -3.60
N ARG A 156 -8.97 -23.38 -4.27
CA ARG A 156 -7.90 -24.23 -3.72
C ARG A 156 -6.88 -23.43 -2.90
N ASN A 157 -6.92 -22.10 -2.94
CA ASN A 157 -5.97 -21.29 -2.20
C ASN A 157 -6.28 -21.39 -0.69
N PRO A 158 -5.29 -21.65 0.18
CA PRO A 158 -5.52 -21.73 1.63
C PRO A 158 -6.08 -20.43 2.22
N MET A 159 -5.77 -19.28 1.64
CA MET A 159 -6.28 -17.96 2.09
C MET A 159 -7.65 -17.61 1.51
N PHE A 160 -8.27 -18.53 0.75
CA PHE A 160 -9.57 -18.31 0.13
C PHE A 160 -10.68 -18.00 1.12
N HIS A 161 -10.69 -18.71 2.26
CA HIS A 161 -11.69 -18.50 3.29
C HIS A 161 -11.66 -17.05 3.83
N ARG A 162 -10.45 -16.50 4.01
CA ARG A 162 -10.28 -15.11 4.45
C ARG A 162 -10.80 -14.12 3.41
N MET A 163 -10.53 -14.35 2.12
CA MET A 163 -11.05 -13.51 1.05
C MET A 163 -12.58 -13.47 1.00
N ILE A 164 -13.26 -14.59 1.29
CA ILE A 164 -14.72 -14.63 1.40
C ILE A 164 -15.19 -13.88 2.64
N GLY A 165 -14.48 -14.01 3.77
CA GLY A 165 -14.79 -13.27 4.99
C GLY A 165 -14.73 -11.75 4.79
N GLU A 166 -13.74 -11.28 4.04
CA GLU A 166 -13.61 -9.86 3.68
C GLU A 166 -14.57 -9.45 2.56
N ASN A 167 -14.95 -10.37 1.66
CA ASN A 167 -15.84 -10.11 0.51
C ASN A 167 -16.82 -11.28 0.29
N PRO A 168 -18.02 -11.26 0.90
CA PRO A 168 -18.97 -12.37 0.81
C PRO A 168 -19.50 -12.59 -0.62
N ASP A 169 -19.57 -11.53 -1.42
CA ASP A 169 -20.03 -11.60 -2.81
C ASP A 169 -19.05 -12.35 -3.73
N LEU A 170 -17.76 -12.43 -3.35
CA LEU A 170 -16.80 -13.30 -4.03
C LEU A 170 -17.13 -14.77 -3.85
N GLY A 171 -17.57 -15.17 -2.65
CA GLY A 171 -18.05 -16.52 -2.39
C GLY A 171 -19.27 -16.87 -3.25
N LYS A 172 -20.26 -15.97 -3.30
CA LYS A 172 -21.45 -16.14 -4.14
C LYS A 172 -21.08 -16.28 -5.62
N LEU A 173 -20.22 -15.39 -6.13
CA LEU A 173 -19.78 -15.44 -7.52
C LEU A 173 -19.10 -16.78 -7.84
N LEU A 174 -18.19 -17.23 -6.98
CA LEU A 174 -17.46 -18.48 -7.21
C LEU A 174 -18.35 -19.71 -7.13
N SER A 175 -19.37 -19.71 -6.26
CA SER A 175 -20.38 -20.79 -6.22
C SER A 175 -21.14 -20.96 -7.54
N THR A 176 -21.22 -19.91 -8.37
CA THR A 176 -21.84 -19.98 -9.70
C THR A 176 -20.94 -20.66 -10.74
N TYR A 177 -19.62 -20.71 -10.51
CA TYR A 177 -18.62 -21.18 -11.49
C TYR A 177 -17.89 -22.47 -11.07
N MET A 178 -18.11 -22.95 -9.85
CA MET A 178 -17.57 -24.21 -9.33
C MET A 178 -18.52 -25.37 -9.63
#